data_AF-A0A9X4NFA3-F1
#
_entry.id   AF-A0A9X4NFA3-F1
#
_cell.length_a   1.000
_cell.length_b   1.000
_cell.length_c   1.000
_cell.angle_alpha   90.00
_cell.angle_beta   90.00
_cell.angle_gamma   90.00
#
_symmetry.space_group_name_H-M   'P 1'
#
loop_
_entity.id
_entity.type
_entity.pdbx_description
1 polymer ?
#
loop_
_entity_poly.entity_id
_entity_poly.type
_entity_poly.pdbx_seq_one_letter_code
_entity_poly.pdbx_strand_id
1 'polypeptide(L)' 'MKKNKQTQETTDIIIGDNIVANLSFTAYETGALEAQLTINDPQDFHNSEEAKNELNELISEAFEASKNKLATYEVPEN' A
#
# COMPACT_ATOMS: atom_id res chain seq x y z
N MET A 1 -0.73 -12.53 -19.36
CA MET A 1 -2.11 -12.02 -19.24
C MET A 1 -2.02 -10.57 -18.80
N LYS A 2 -2.79 -9.64 -19.40
CA LYS A 2 -2.87 -8.27 -18.88
C LYS A 2 -3.62 -8.32 -17.55
N LYS A 3 -3.01 -7.86 -16.46
CA LYS A 3 -3.72 -7.64 -15.20
C LYS A 3 -4.44 -6.30 -15.34
N ASN A 4 -5.77 -6.32 -15.42
CA ASN A 4 -6.55 -5.09 -15.41
C ASN A 4 -6.62 -4.56 -13.98
N LYS A 5 -6.34 -3.27 -13.80
CA LYS A 5 -6.38 -2.59 -12.49
C LYS A 5 -7.84 -2.31 -12.12
N GLN A 6 -8.26 -2.72 -10.92
CA GLN A 6 -9.60 -2.44 -10.40
C GLN A 6 -9.58 -1.22 -9.48
N THR A 7 -8.58 -1.12 -8.59
CA THR A 7 -8.45 0.01 -7.66
C THR A 7 -6.98 0.21 -7.32
N GLN A 8 -6.55 1.47 -7.21
CA GLN A 8 -5.22 1.84 -6.72
C GLN A 8 -5.38 2.93 -5.66
N GLU A 9 -4.78 2.73 -4.50
CA GLU A 9 -4.74 3.69 -3.40
C GLU A 9 -3.27 3.98 -3.07
N THR A 10 -2.91 5.24 -2.85
CA THR A 10 -1.54 5.67 -2.53
C THR A 10 -1.58 6.55 -1.30
N THR A 11 -0.70 6.27 -0.34
CA THR A 11 -0.54 7.03 0.90
C THR A 11 0.89 7.53 1.00
N ASP A 12 1.04 8.78 1.41
CA ASP A 12 2.33 9.44 1.62
C ASP A 12 2.84 9.16 3.03
N ILE A 13 4.15 9.00 3.18
CA ILE A 13 4.86 8.92 4.46
C ILE A 13 5.60 10.24 4.64
N ILE A 14 5.30 10.96 5.71
CA ILE A 14 5.69 12.36 5.87
C ILE A 14 6.53 12.52 7.13
N ILE A 15 7.71 13.13 7.01
CA ILE A 15 8.52 13.58 8.15
C ILE A 15 8.57 15.09 8.15
N GLY A 16 8.06 15.72 9.22
CA GLY A 16 7.87 17.16 9.25
C GLY A 16 6.92 17.59 8.11
N ASP A 17 7.43 18.36 7.16
CA ASP A 17 6.68 18.81 5.97
C ASP A 17 7.11 18.09 4.67
N ASN A 18 8.00 17.09 4.76
CA ASN A 18 8.59 16.41 3.61
C ASN A 18 7.97 15.03 3.40
N ILE A 19 7.52 14.75 2.16
CA ILE A 19 7.12 13.41 1.74
C ILE A 19 8.38 12.59 1.47
N VAL A 20 8.71 11.66 2.37
CA VAL A 20 9.94 10.86 2.29
C VAL A 20 9.73 9.53 1.56
N ALA A 21 8.50 9.03 1.52
CA ALA A 21 8.13 7.83 0.77
C ALA A 21 6.62 7.81 0.44
N ASN A 22 6.21 6.92 -0.47
CA ASN A 22 4.80 6.65 -0.78
C ASN A 22 4.56 5.15 -0.82
N LEU A 23 3.46 4.69 -0.22
CA LEU A 23 3.00 3.31 -0.28
C LEU A 23 1.75 3.22 -1.15
N SER A 24 1.80 2.41 -2.20
CA SER A 24 0.69 2.19 -3.12
C SER A 24 0.18 0.75 -3.06
N PHE A 25 -1.14 0.59 -2.95
CA PHE A 25 -1.84 -0.69 -3.03
C PHE A 25 -2.66 -0.76 -4.30
N THR A 26 -2.42 -1.78 -5.12
CA THR A 26 -3.19 -2.06 -6.32
C THR A 26 -3.93 -3.39 -6.17
N ALA A 27 -5.25 -3.34 -6.29
CA ALA A 27 -6.10 -4.51 -6.45
C ALA A 27 -6.40 -4.72 -7.94
N TYR A 28 -6.13 -5.91 -8.42
CA TYR A 28 -6.40 -6.32 -9.80
C TYR A 28 -7.67 -7.15 -9.86
N GLU A 29 -8.39 -7.05 -10.98
CA GLU A 29 -9.62 -7.82 -11.22
C GLU A 29 -9.41 -9.35 -11.13
N THR A 30 -8.16 -9.80 -11.30
CA THR A 30 -7.79 -11.22 -11.16
C THR A 30 -7.70 -11.67 -9.69
N GLY A 31 -8.05 -10.81 -8.72
CA GLY A 31 -7.84 -11.03 -7.29
C GLY A 31 -6.38 -10.89 -6.84
N ALA A 32 -5.47 -10.47 -7.72
CA ALA A 32 -4.09 -10.23 -7.34
C ALA A 32 -3.99 -8.90 -6.58
N LEU A 33 -3.15 -8.87 -5.56
CA LEU A 33 -2.82 -7.67 -4.80
C LEU A 33 -1.33 -7.36 -4.95
N GLU A 34 -1.02 -6.09 -5.16
CA GLU A 34 0.35 -5.58 -5.26
C GLU A 34 0.50 -4.39 -4.33
N ALA A 35 1.58 -4.40 -3.54
CA ALA A 35 1.99 -3.29 -2.71
C ALA A 35 3.34 -2.78 -3.22
N GLN A 36 3.45 -1.48 -3.43
CA GLN A 36 4.67 -0.82 -3.87
C GLN A 36 5.04 0.30 -2.91
N LEU A 37 6.21 0.21 -2.29
CA LEU A 37 6.83 1.30 -1.54
C LEU A 37 7.84 2.01 -2.45
N THR A 38 7.68 3.32 -2.62
CA THR A 38 8.66 4.18 -3.30
C THR A 38 9.28 5.10 -2.26
N ILE A 39 10.60 5.06 -2.12
CA ILE A 39 11.33 5.92 -1.19
C ILE A 39 11.90 7.10 -1.99
N ASN A 40 11.45 8.31 -1.67
CA ASN A 40 11.85 9.54 -2.36
C ASN A 40 13.08 10.19 -1.70
N ASP A 41 13.15 10.11 -0.36
CA ASP A 41 14.29 10.55 0.43
C ASP A 41 14.84 9.39 1.29
N PRO A 42 15.85 8.65 0.78
CA PRO A 42 16.38 7.49 1.48
C PRO A 42 17.13 7.84 2.78
N GLN A 43 17.67 9.04 2.91
CA GLN A 43 18.45 9.40 4.09
C GLN A 43 17.51 9.65 5.26
N ASP A 44 16.48 10.46 5.05
CA ASP A 44 15.52 10.80 6.10
C ASP A 44 14.63 9.60 6.44
N PHE A 45 14.20 8.83 5.43
CA PHE A 45 13.37 7.64 5.65
C PHE A 45 14.07 6.56 6.50
N HIS A 46 15.33 6.22 6.23
CA HIS A 46 16.00 5.12 6.95
C HIS A 46 16.52 5.52 8.34
N ASN A 47 16.81 6.81 8.54
CA ASN A 47 17.32 7.34 9.81
C ASN A 47 16.21 7.74 10.80
N SER A 48 14.95 7.80 10.33
CA SER A 48 13.81 8.18 11.17
C SER A 48 13.10 6.98 11.79
N GLU A 49 12.86 7.03 13.10
CA GLU A 49 11.94 6.09 13.78
C GLU A 49 10.48 6.39 13.43
N GLU A 50 10.14 7.66 13.18
CA GLU A 50 8.80 8.09 12.78
C GLU A 50 8.38 7.44 11.47
N ALA A 51 9.23 7.51 10.43
CA ALA A 51 8.95 6.87 9.14
C ALA A 51 8.84 5.34 9.24
N LYS A 52 9.58 4.71 10.15
CA LYS A 52 9.47 3.25 10.40
C LYS A 52 8.13 2.91 11.05
N ASN A 53 7.69 3.71 12.02
CA ASN A 53 6.41 3.49 12.70
C ASN A 53 5.24 3.73 11.75
N GLU A 54 5.25 4.84 11.01
CA GLU A 54 4.23 5.17 10.03
C GLU A 54 4.15 4.10 8.93
N LEU A 55 5.29 3.61 8.42
CA LEU A 55 5.30 2.50 7.47
C LEU A 55 4.64 1.24 8.06
N ASN A 56 4.95 0.88 9.31
CA ASN A 56 4.38 -0.31 9.95
C ASN A 56 2.87 -0.19 10.16
N GLU A 57 2.38 0.99 10.55
CA GLU A 57 0.95 1.29 10.67
C GLU A 57 0.26 1.18 9.33
N LEU A 58 0.79 1.86 8.29
CA LEU A 58 0.22 1.82 6.94
C LEU A 58 0.21 0.42 6.33
N ILE A 59 1.27 -0.36 6.53
CA ILE A 59 1.31 -1.77 6.10
C ILE A 59 0.24 -2.58 6.83
N SER A 60 0.09 -2.38 8.15
CA SER A 60 -0.89 -3.11 8.96
C SER A 60 -2.32 -2.79 8.52
N GLU A 61 -2.65 -1.50 8.40
CA GLU A 61 -3.96 -1.03 7.92
C GLU A 61 -4.29 -1.58 6.53
N ALA A 62 -3.33 -1.56 5.62
CA ALA A 62 -3.55 -2.07 4.29
C ALA A 62 -3.70 -3.60 4.24
N PHE A 63 -2.98 -4.34 5.10
CA PHE A 63 -3.20 -5.77 5.26
C PHE A 63 -4.59 -6.07 5.82
N GLU A 64 -5.09 -5.29 6.78
CA GLU A 64 -6.45 -5.44 7.32
C GLU A 64 -7.51 -5.10 6.26
N ALA A 65 -7.35 -4.00 5.54
CA ALA A 65 -8.23 -3.61 4.44
C ALA A 65 -8.25 -4.68 3.34
N SER A 66 -7.09 -5.25 3.00
CA SER A 66 -6.95 -6.37 2.08
C SER A 66 -7.71 -7.62 2.55
N LYS A 67 -7.53 -8.02 3.82
CA LYS A 67 -8.26 -9.15 4.40
C LYS A 67 -9.77 -8.95 4.35
N ASN A 68 -10.25 -7.74 4.65
CA ASN A 68 -11.68 -7.41 4.59
C ASN A 68 -12.22 -7.45 3.16
N LYS A 69 -11.47 -6.92 2.19
CA LYS A 69 -11.82 -7.01 0.75
C LYS A 69 -11.83 -8.47 0.28
N LEU A 70 -10.88 -9.30 0.71
CA LEU A 70 -10.84 -10.73 0.37
C LEU A 70 -12.00 -11.52 1.01
N ALA A 71 -12.33 -11.24 2.27
CA ALA A 71 -13.43 -11.90 2.98
C ALA A 71 -14.81 -11.63 2.35
N THR A 72 -14.94 -10.53 1.61
CA THR A 72 -16.15 -10.13 0.90
C THR A 72 -16.05 -10.36 -0.61
N TYR A 73 -14.96 -10.94 -1.09
CA TYR A 73 -14.78 -11.23 -2.51
C TYR A 73 -15.60 -12.46 -2.91
N GLU A 74 -16.67 -12.23 -3.67
CA GLU A 74 -17.41 -13.29 -4.35
C GLU A 74 -16.72 -13.59 -5.68
N VAL A 75 -16.27 -14.83 -5.87
CA VAL A 75 -15.77 -15.28 -7.18
C VAL A 75 -16.96 -15.21 -8.15
N PRO A 76 -16.88 -14.45 -9.26
CA PRO A 76 -17.94 -14.45 -10.24
C PRO A 76 -18.10 -15.87 -10.80
N GLU A 77 -19.30 -16.45 -10.70
CA GLU A 77 -19.62 -17.69 -11.40
C GLU A 77 -19.57 -17.41 -12.90
N ASN A 78 -18.74 -18.17 -13.62
CA ASN A 78 -18.68 -18.17 -15.09
C ASN A 78 -19.95 -18.75 -15.71
#